data_AF-A0AA41BHE2-F1
#
_entry.id   AF-A0AA41BHE2-F1
#
_cell.length_a   1.000
_cell.length_b   1.000
_cell.length_c   1.000
_cell.angle_alpha   90.00
_cell.angle_beta   90.00
_cell.angle_gamma   90.00
#
_symmetry.space_group_name_H-M   'P 1'
#
loop_
_entity.id
_entity.type
_entity.pdbx_description
1 polymer ?
#
loop_
_entity_poly.entity_id
_entity_poly.type
_entity_poly.pdbx_seq_one_letter_code
_entity_poly.pdbx_strand_id
1 'polypeptide(L)'
;MNKVIFNIPNILTMLRVAAVPFFVWFLFQKELEYHIAALILFSVASLTDLIDGYLARKWNQETEFGKFLDPLADKIIVTGCFITFIFLQEQIEFWMVCLIIGRDMLITSLRYLAIRQGQSIRTTMLGKVKTVFQMGAIVLILVFFILISSKKRILINQAYATGKANGLTVFEFATNNAIQFFRNLDQNNGLGDVVFGLGTFVPYWGMLVTTTITVISGIRYLVSNSKVLYPSNLKGMFQKNGTKSSRS
;
A
#
# COMPACT_ATOMS: atom_id res chain seq x y z
N MET A 1 34.90 8.93 -10.75
CA MET A 1 34.87 8.75 -9.28
C MET A 1 33.97 7.58 -8.95
N ASN A 2 34.53 6.48 -8.46
CA ASN A 2 33.73 5.36 -7.93
C ASN A 2 32.97 5.87 -6.70
N LYS A 3 31.70 6.27 -6.88
CA LYS A 3 30.82 6.55 -5.74
C LYS A 3 30.63 5.22 -5.01
N VAL A 4 31.13 5.15 -3.78
CA VAL A 4 31.07 3.96 -2.92
C VAL A 4 29.60 3.56 -2.78
N ILE A 5 29.28 2.34 -3.20
CA ILE A 5 27.92 1.77 -3.14
C ILE A 5 27.45 1.67 -1.68
N PHE A 6 28.39 1.42 -0.76
CA PHE A 6 28.16 1.39 0.69
C PHE A 6 28.28 2.79 1.29
N ASN A 7 27.16 3.49 1.41
CA ASN A 7 27.02 4.68 2.23
C ASN A 7 25.86 4.49 3.21
N ILE A 8 25.76 5.37 4.21
CA ILE A 8 24.75 5.26 5.27
C ILE A 8 23.32 5.18 4.68
N PRO A 9 22.92 6.05 3.72
CA PRO A 9 21.60 5.96 3.09
C PRO A 9 21.32 4.60 2.43
N ASN A 10 22.23 4.08 1.61
CA ASN A 10 22.01 2.81 0.89
C ASN A 10 21.94 1.62 1.86
N ILE A 11 22.72 1.64 2.95
CA ILE A 11 22.65 0.59 3.99
C ILE A 11 21.28 0.61 4.66
N LEU A 12 20.75 1.79 4.99
CA LEU A 12 19.40 1.92 5.56
C LEU A 12 18.34 1.40 4.59
N THR A 13 18.42 1.75 3.30
CA THR A 13 17.52 1.22 2.26
C THR A 13 17.59 -0.31 2.15
N MET A 14 18.80 -0.89 2.15
CA MET A 14 18.98 -2.35 2.11
C MET A 14 18.43 -3.05 3.36
N LEU A 15 18.67 -2.47 4.55
CA LEU A 15 18.13 -2.99 5.81
C LEU A 15 16.59 -2.96 5.81
N ARG A 16 15.97 -1.92 5.21
CA ARG A 16 14.52 -1.85 5.05
C ARG A 16 13.98 -3.02 4.21
N VAL A 17 14.63 -3.31 3.08
CA VAL A 17 14.24 -4.45 2.23
C VAL A 17 14.43 -5.76 2.98
N ALA A 18 15.56 -5.92 3.68
CA ALA A 18 15.85 -7.09 4.49
C ALA A 18 14.88 -7.27 5.68
N ALA A 19 14.28 -6.19 6.20
CA ALA A 19 13.30 -6.23 7.28
C ALA A 19 11.96 -6.86 6.84
N VAL A 20 11.62 -6.86 5.55
CA VAL A 20 10.31 -7.32 5.07
C VAL A 20 10.06 -8.80 5.38
N PRO A 21 10.96 -9.76 5.10
CA PRO A 21 10.78 -11.15 5.53
C PRO A 21 10.54 -11.31 7.04
N PHE A 22 11.25 -10.55 7.89
CA PHE A 22 11.06 -10.61 9.35
C PHE A 22 9.70 -10.05 9.76
N PHE A 23 9.28 -8.94 9.15
CA PHE A 23 7.96 -8.36 9.35
C PHE A 23 6.86 -9.37 9.01
N VAL A 24 6.97 -10.02 7.84
CA VAL A 24 6.02 -11.05 7.42
C VAL A 24 6.01 -12.19 8.43
N TRP A 25 7.18 -12.70 8.80
CA TRP A 25 7.30 -13.78 9.77
C TRP A 25 6.66 -13.46 11.13
N PHE A 26 6.87 -12.25 11.65
CA PHE A 26 6.26 -11.78 12.89
C PHE A 26 4.73 -11.74 12.83
N LEU A 27 4.15 -11.36 11.69
CA LEU A 27 2.70 -11.31 11.52
C LEU A 27 2.02 -12.68 11.46
N PHE A 28 2.74 -13.73 11.05
CA PHE A 28 2.22 -15.09 11.07
C PHE A 28 2.23 -15.73 12.46
N GLN A 29 2.93 -15.14 13.43
CA GLN A 29 2.93 -15.64 14.80
C GLN A 29 1.60 -15.35 15.50
N LYS A 30 1.34 -16.06 16.60
CA LYS A 30 0.06 -15.93 17.32
C LYS A 30 0.17 -15.04 18.55
N GLU A 31 1.37 -14.83 19.05
CA GLU A 31 1.67 -14.14 20.28
C GLU A 31 1.67 -12.63 20.07
N LEU A 32 1.21 -11.89 21.09
CA LEU A 32 1.09 -10.44 21.05
C LEU A 32 2.44 -9.75 20.80
N GLU A 33 3.50 -10.29 21.40
CA GLU A 33 4.86 -9.74 21.32
C GLU A 33 5.35 -9.62 19.88
N TYR A 34 5.03 -10.59 19.02
CA TYR A 34 5.41 -10.57 17.61
C TYR A 34 4.62 -9.52 16.82
N HIS A 35 3.33 -9.30 17.10
CA HIS A 35 2.59 -8.21 16.44
C HIS A 35 3.08 -6.83 16.86
N ILE A 36 3.48 -6.68 18.14
CA ILE A 36 4.14 -5.47 18.63
C ILE A 36 5.48 -5.28 17.90
N ALA A 37 6.29 -6.34 17.79
CA ALA A 37 7.55 -6.30 17.05
C ALA A 37 7.34 -5.94 15.56
N ALA A 38 6.29 -6.47 14.92
CA ALA A 38 5.93 -6.11 13.54
C ALA A 38 5.58 -4.62 13.40
N LEU A 39 4.79 -4.06 14.34
CA LEU A 39 4.45 -2.64 14.35
C LEU A 39 5.68 -1.75 14.56
N ILE A 40 6.56 -2.12 15.49
CA ILE A 40 7.81 -1.39 15.75
C ILE A 40 8.70 -1.45 14.51
N LEU A 41 8.89 -2.64 13.94
CA LEU A 41 9.73 -2.84 12.75
C LEU A 41 9.22 -2.02 11.57
N PHE A 42 7.91 -2.06 11.30
CA PHE A 42 7.29 -1.24 10.25
C PHE A 42 7.47 0.26 10.52
N SER A 43 7.24 0.70 11.75
CA SER A 43 7.35 2.12 12.13
C SER A 43 8.79 2.63 11.99
N VAL A 44 9.78 1.86 12.46
CA VAL A 44 11.21 2.19 12.29
C VAL A 44 11.59 2.19 10.81
N ALA A 45 11.14 1.20 10.04
CA ALA A 45 11.39 1.12 8.61
C ALA A 45 10.80 2.31 7.82
N SER A 46 9.60 2.76 8.15
CA SER A 46 8.96 3.94 7.54
C SER A 46 9.59 5.25 7.98
N LEU A 47 10.02 5.38 9.25
CA LEU A 47 10.69 6.59 9.74
C LEU A 47 12.10 6.74 9.17
N THR A 48 12.82 5.63 9.02
CA THR A 48 14.18 5.66 8.44
C THR A 48 14.20 6.13 6.99
N ASP A 49 13.12 5.92 6.21
CA ASP A 49 12.95 6.45 4.84
C ASP A 49 12.87 7.98 4.77
N LEU A 50 12.33 8.60 5.82
CA LEU A 50 12.32 10.06 5.90
C LEU A 50 13.71 10.60 6.22
N ILE A 51 14.45 9.84 7.04
CA ILE A 51 15.77 10.23 7.55
C ILE A 51 16.85 10.02 6.49
N ASP A 52 16.90 8.88 5.81
CA ASP A 52 17.92 8.58 4.80
C ASP A 52 17.84 9.54 3.60
N GLY A 53 16.63 9.87 3.13
CA GLY A 53 16.42 10.86 2.07
C GLY A 53 16.81 12.27 2.50
N TYR A 54 16.70 12.61 3.79
CA TYR A 54 17.22 13.86 4.33
C TYR A 54 18.76 13.85 4.42
N LEU A 55 19.36 12.77 4.92
CA LEU A 55 20.81 12.63 5.08
C LEU A 55 21.53 12.58 3.73
N ALA A 56 20.97 11.91 2.73
CA ALA A 56 21.53 11.84 1.38
C ALA A 56 21.66 13.25 0.75
N ARG A 57 20.61 14.08 0.90
CA ARG A 57 20.60 15.48 0.44
C ARG A 57 21.55 16.36 1.24
N LYS A 58 21.61 16.18 2.58
CA LYS A 58 22.45 17.01 3.47
C LYS A 58 23.93 16.73 3.29
N TRP A 59 24.32 15.48 3.03
CA TRP A 59 25.71 15.07 2.95
C TRP A 59 26.23 14.90 1.52
N ASN A 60 25.45 15.26 0.49
CA ASN A 60 25.80 15.07 -0.92
C ASN A 60 26.22 13.62 -1.26
N GLN A 61 25.66 12.64 -0.54
CA GLN A 61 25.98 11.22 -0.69
C GLN A 61 25.01 10.49 -1.63
N GLU A 62 24.35 11.20 -2.54
CA GLU A 62 23.46 10.56 -3.52
C GLU A 62 24.26 9.68 -4.50
N THR A 63 23.91 8.40 -4.61
CA THR A 63 24.46 7.47 -5.61
C THR A 63 23.39 7.10 -6.63
N GLU A 64 23.80 6.74 -7.85
CA GLU A 64 22.86 6.27 -8.88
C GLU A 64 22.18 4.96 -8.47
N PHE A 65 22.87 4.13 -7.69
CA PHE A 65 22.30 2.92 -7.09
C PHE A 65 21.22 3.24 -6.05
N GLY A 66 21.48 4.17 -5.12
CA GLY A 66 20.51 4.61 -4.11
C GLY A 66 19.26 5.20 -4.74
N LYS A 67 19.42 6.09 -5.74
CA LYS A 67 18.30 6.69 -6.49
C LYS A 67 17.38 5.65 -7.14
N PHE A 68 17.91 4.49 -7.51
CA PHE A 68 17.12 3.38 -8.04
C PHE A 68 16.51 2.51 -6.92
N LEU A 69 17.26 2.24 -5.86
CA LEU A 69 16.87 1.36 -4.77
C LEU A 69 15.80 2.00 -3.86
N ASP A 70 15.85 3.31 -3.63
CA ASP A 70 14.95 3.99 -2.68
C ASP A 70 13.47 3.88 -3.12
N PRO A 71 13.08 4.19 -4.39
CA PRO A 71 11.70 4.03 -4.83
C PRO A 71 11.23 2.57 -4.90
N LEU A 72 12.18 1.62 -4.97
CA LEU A 72 11.89 0.20 -4.97
C LEU A 72 11.62 -0.28 -3.53
N ALA A 73 12.50 0.05 -2.59
CA ALA A 73 12.40 -0.35 -1.19
C ALA A 73 11.15 0.21 -0.49
N ASP A 74 10.82 1.49 -0.74
CA ASP A 74 9.58 2.13 -0.24
C ASP A 74 8.33 1.30 -0.62
N LYS A 75 8.31 0.75 -1.83
CA LYS A 75 7.19 -0.05 -2.30
C LYS A 75 7.20 -1.47 -1.80
N ILE A 76 8.36 -2.09 -1.62
CA ILE A 76 8.46 -3.50 -1.21
C ILE A 76 7.85 -3.68 0.18
N ILE A 77 8.13 -2.79 1.14
CA ILE A 77 7.58 -2.93 2.48
C ILE A 77 6.06 -2.76 2.50
N VAL A 78 5.53 -1.72 1.85
CA VAL A 78 4.07 -1.47 1.75
C VAL A 78 3.37 -2.62 1.02
N THR A 79 3.95 -3.10 -0.08
CA THR A 79 3.43 -4.23 -0.85
C THR A 79 3.45 -5.52 -0.04
N GLY A 80 4.56 -5.79 0.67
CA GLY A 80 4.68 -6.95 1.56
C GLY A 80 3.64 -6.95 2.67
N CYS A 81 3.35 -5.78 3.25
CA CYS A 81 2.27 -5.62 4.24
C CYS A 81 0.91 -6.01 3.65
N PHE A 82 0.51 -5.39 2.54
CA PHE A 82 -0.81 -5.64 1.95
C PHE A 82 -0.97 -7.09 1.46
N ILE A 83 0.07 -7.67 0.85
CA ILE A 83 0.05 -9.07 0.44
C ILE A 83 -0.14 -9.98 1.66
N THR A 84 0.59 -9.73 2.74
CA THR A 84 0.47 -10.52 3.98
C THR A 84 -0.93 -10.41 4.58
N PHE A 85 -1.52 -9.20 4.58
CA PHE A 85 -2.87 -9.01 5.10
C PHE A 85 -3.95 -9.76 4.32
N ILE A 86 -3.81 -9.95 3.00
CA ILE A 86 -4.74 -10.80 2.22
C ILE A 86 -4.81 -12.21 2.80
N PHE A 87 -3.67 -12.78 3.22
CA PHE A 87 -3.62 -14.15 3.73
C PHE A 87 -4.06 -14.27 5.19
N LEU A 88 -3.96 -13.19 5.97
CA LEU A 88 -4.26 -13.21 7.40
C LEU A 88 -5.64 -12.67 7.75
N GLN A 89 -6.29 -11.94 6.85
CA GLN A 89 -7.58 -11.31 7.09
C GLN A 89 -8.53 -11.47 5.91
N GLU A 90 -9.66 -12.13 6.16
CA GLU A 90 -10.74 -12.32 5.16
C GLU A 90 -11.42 -10.99 4.77
N GLN A 91 -11.21 -9.95 5.57
CA GLN A 91 -11.66 -8.58 5.33
C GLN A 91 -10.90 -7.89 4.19
N ILE A 92 -9.72 -8.37 3.81
CA ILE A 92 -8.83 -7.65 2.89
C ILE A 92 -8.94 -8.29 1.52
N GLU A 93 -9.71 -7.64 0.64
CA GLU A 93 -10.00 -8.22 -0.66
C GLU A 93 -8.81 -8.08 -1.64
N PHE A 94 -8.55 -9.15 -2.39
CA PHE A 94 -7.46 -9.22 -3.37
C PHE A 94 -7.50 -8.07 -4.39
N TRP A 95 -8.69 -7.71 -4.87
CA TRP A 95 -8.86 -6.65 -5.88
C TRP A 95 -8.38 -5.28 -5.36
N MET A 96 -8.55 -4.99 -4.06
CA MET A 96 -8.11 -3.73 -3.45
C MET A 96 -6.59 -3.62 -3.49
N VAL A 97 -5.91 -4.68 -3.05
CA VAL A 97 -4.45 -4.74 -3.00
C VAL A 97 -3.85 -4.72 -4.41
N CYS A 98 -4.45 -5.44 -5.36
CA CYS A 98 -4.04 -5.40 -6.76
C CYS A 98 -4.15 -3.99 -7.37
N LEU A 99 -5.25 -3.27 -7.12
CA LEU A 99 -5.39 -1.89 -7.57
C LEU A 99 -4.35 -0.98 -6.93
N ILE A 100 -4.07 -1.15 -5.63
CA ILE A 100 -3.04 -0.38 -4.92
C ILE A 100 -1.66 -0.59 -5.55
N ILE A 101 -1.20 -1.84 -5.62
CA ILE A 101 0.14 -2.20 -6.10
C ILE A 101 0.27 -1.89 -7.59
N GLY A 102 -0.68 -2.37 -8.41
CA GLY A 102 -0.64 -2.22 -9.86
C GLY A 102 -0.60 -0.76 -10.27
N ARG A 103 -1.42 0.09 -9.63
CA ARG A 103 -1.41 1.54 -9.87
C ARG A 103 -0.07 2.15 -9.47
N ASP A 104 0.46 1.80 -8.29
CA ASP A 104 1.73 2.37 -7.82
C ASP A 104 2.89 1.99 -8.74
N MET A 105 2.97 0.73 -9.17
CA MET A 105 3.93 0.26 -10.17
C MET A 105 3.78 1.02 -11.49
N LEU A 106 2.56 1.14 -12.02
CA LEU A 106 2.27 1.83 -13.27
C LEU A 106 2.75 3.29 -13.24
N ILE A 107 2.43 4.05 -12.18
CA ILE A 107 2.82 5.47 -12.08
C ILE A 107 4.33 5.63 -11.98
N THR A 108 5.01 4.77 -11.23
CA THR A 108 6.47 4.85 -11.09
C THR A 108 7.17 4.47 -12.39
N SER A 109 6.69 3.45 -13.10
CA SER A 109 7.23 3.09 -14.41
C SER A 109 7.05 4.22 -15.43
N LEU A 110 5.85 4.80 -15.51
CA LEU A 110 5.58 5.95 -16.38
C LEU A 110 6.44 7.16 -16.02
N ARG A 111 6.66 7.39 -14.72
CA ARG A 111 7.55 8.46 -14.26
C ARG A 111 8.98 8.23 -14.71
N TYR A 112 9.48 7.02 -14.53
CA TYR A 112 10.82 6.64 -14.94
C TYR A 112 11.03 6.83 -16.44
N LEU A 113 10.06 6.41 -17.27
CA LEU A 113 10.12 6.58 -18.72
C LEU A 113 10.16 8.05 -19.15
N ALA A 114 9.35 8.92 -18.55
CA ALA A 114 9.35 10.34 -18.88
C ALA A 114 10.66 11.04 -18.50
N ILE A 115 11.23 10.71 -17.34
CA ILE A 115 12.54 11.23 -16.90
C ILE A 115 13.62 10.82 -17.91
N ARG A 116 13.60 9.57 -18.40
CA ARG A 116 14.53 9.11 -19.45
C ARG A 116 14.38 9.85 -20.78
N GLN A 117 13.20 10.41 -21.05
CA GLN A 117 12.93 11.22 -22.25
C GLN A 117 13.23 12.71 -22.03
N GLY A 118 13.84 13.09 -20.90
CA GLY A 118 14.17 14.48 -20.58
C GLY A 118 12.95 15.31 -20.17
N GLN A 119 11.79 14.69 -19.94
CA GLN A 119 10.58 15.39 -19.50
C GLN A 119 10.43 15.32 -17.99
N SER A 120 10.19 16.47 -17.35
CA SER A 120 9.90 16.54 -15.92
C SER A 120 8.40 16.37 -15.68
N ILE A 121 8.02 15.41 -14.84
CA ILE A 121 6.62 15.22 -14.42
C ILE A 121 6.34 16.00 -13.14
N ARG A 122 5.22 16.73 -13.13
CA ARG A 122 4.75 17.47 -11.96
C ARG A 122 4.21 16.52 -10.89
N THR A 123 4.68 16.68 -9.66
CA THR A 123 4.16 15.95 -8.49
C THR A 123 2.78 16.48 -8.11
N THR A 124 1.82 15.57 -7.88
CA THR A 124 0.47 15.93 -7.42
C THR A 124 0.35 15.79 -5.90
N MET A 125 -0.37 16.71 -5.23
CA MET A 125 -0.61 16.64 -3.77
C MET A 125 -1.39 15.37 -3.39
N LEU A 126 -2.30 14.89 -4.24
CA LEU A 126 -2.97 13.59 -4.06
C LEU A 126 -1.99 12.42 -4.02
N GLY A 127 -0.81 12.56 -4.64
CA GLY A 127 0.28 11.59 -4.57
C GLY A 127 0.87 11.46 -3.17
N LYS A 128 0.83 12.52 -2.35
CA LYS A 128 1.28 12.51 -0.95
C LYS A 128 0.19 11.99 -0.02
N VAL A 129 -1.04 12.49 -0.22
CA VAL A 129 -2.21 12.07 0.58
C VAL A 129 -2.40 10.55 0.49
N LYS A 130 -2.31 9.96 -0.71
CA LYS A 130 -2.44 8.50 -0.87
C LYS A 130 -1.46 7.69 -0.02
N THR A 131 -0.22 8.15 0.13
CA THR A 131 0.82 7.45 0.88
C THR A 131 0.52 7.53 2.38
N VAL A 132 0.04 8.67 2.86
CA VAL A 132 -0.44 8.81 4.25
C VAL A 132 -1.58 7.83 4.53
N PHE A 133 -2.54 7.69 3.61
CA PHE A 133 -3.63 6.72 3.77
C PHE A 133 -3.15 5.27 3.69
N GLN A 134 -2.21 4.93 2.80
CA GLN A 134 -1.62 3.59 2.73
C GLN A 134 -0.88 3.21 4.02
N MET A 135 0.01 4.09 4.50
CA MET A 135 0.74 3.87 5.75
C MET A 135 -0.22 3.83 6.94
N GLY A 136 -1.22 4.73 6.97
CA GLY A 136 -2.25 4.77 8.00
C GLY A 136 -3.10 3.49 8.04
N ALA A 137 -3.49 2.95 6.89
CA ALA A 137 -4.23 1.69 6.80
C ALA A 137 -3.39 0.51 7.31
N ILE A 138 -2.10 0.46 7.00
CA ILE A 138 -1.20 -0.57 7.52
C ILE A 138 -1.12 -0.49 9.05
N VAL A 139 -0.85 0.70 9.60
CA VAL A 139 -0.78 0.90 11.06
C VAL A 139 -2.12 0.56 11.73
N LEU A 140 -3.23 0.98 11.15
CA LEU A 140 -4.57 0.68 11.64
C LEU A 140 -4.80 -0.84 11.76
N ILE A 141 -4.47 -1.60 10.72
CA ILE A 141 -4.60 -3.06 10.71
C ILE A 141 -3.67 -3.67 11.77
N LEU A 142 -2.40 -3.24 11.84
CA LEU A 142 -1.44 -3.71 12.84
C LEU A 142 -1.91 -3.45 14.28
N VAL A 143 -2.53 -2.29 14.53
CA VAL A 143 -3.13 -1.98 15.84
C VAL A 143 -4.26 -2.94 16.17
N PHE A 144 -5.12 -3.31 15.21
CA PHE A 144 -6.13 -4.36 15.45
C PHE A 144 -5.52 -5.74 15.70
N PHE A 145 -4.39 -6.08 15.09
CA PHE A 145 -3.64 -7.31 15.41
C PHE A 145 -3.15 -7.34 16.86
N ILE A 146 -2.81 -6.17 17.42
CA ILE A 146 -2.37 -6.02 18.81
C ILE A 146 -3.55 -6.02 19.77
N LEU A 147 -4.59 -5.23 19.47
CA LEU A 147 -5.72 -5.02 20.38
C LEU A 147 -6.69 -6.22 20.44
N ILE A 148 -6.85 -6.97 19.35
CA ILE A 148 -7.75 -8.12 19.29
C ILE A 148 -6.94 -9.39 19.40
N SER A 149 -7.22 -10.23 20.41
CA SER A 149 -6.55 -11.53 20.58
C SER A 149 -6.65 -12.43 19.34
N SER A 150 -5.65 -13.29 19.14
CA SER A 150 -5.58 -14.19 17.98
C SER A 150 -6.81 -15.10 17.83
N LYS A 151 -7.39 -15.55 18.95
CA LYS A 151 -8.65 -16.32 18.94
C LYS A 151 -9.82 -15.50 18.37
N LYS A 152 -10.00 -14.26 18.84
CA LYS A 152 -11.06 -13.36 18.36
C LYS A 152 -10.88 -12.98 16.88
N ARG A 153 -9.64 -12.80 16.40
CA ARG A 153 -9.38 -12.54 14.97
C ARG A 153 -9.75 -13.74 14.10
N ILE A 154 -9.48 -14.97 14.55
CA ILE A 154 -9.92 -16.19 13.85
C ILE A 154 -11.45 -16.23 13.76
N LEU A 155 -12.17 -15.84 14.81
CA LEU A 155 -13.64 -15.76 14.78
C LEU A 155 -14.13 -14.75 13.74
N ILE A 156 -13.50 -13.58 13.64
CA ILE A 156 -13.82 -12.58 12.61
C ILE A 156 -13.62 -13.20 11.21
N ASN A 157 -12.48 -13.82 10.97
CA ASN A 157 -12.19 -14.45 9.68
C ASN A 157 -13.21 -15.56 9.34
N GLN A 158 -13.54 -16.42 10.31
CA GLN A 158 -14.56 -17.46 10.13
C GLN A 158 -15.93 -16.84 9.81
N ALA A 159 -16.34 -15.78 10.50
CA ALA A 159 -17.60 -15.10 10.24
C ALA A 159 -17.66 -14.52 8.81
N TYR A 160 -16.58 -13.90 8.34
CA TYR A 160 -16.46 -13.43 6.97
C TYR A 160 -16.46 -14.58 5.94
N ALA A 161 -15.76 -15.68 6.23
CA ALA A 161 -15.74 -16.85 5.36
C ALA A 161 -17.13 -17.49 5.24
N THR A 162 -17.86 -17.62 6.35
CA THR A 162 -19.25 -18.09 6.37
C THR A 162 -20.18 -17.13 5.64
N GLY A 163 -20.03 -15.81 5.83
CA GLY A 163 -20.78 -14.80 5.09
C GLY A 163 -20.63 -14.96 3.57
N LYS A 164 -19.38 -15.13 3.10
CA LYS A 164 -19.08 -15.40 1.69
C LYS A 164 -19.68 -16.71 1.20
N ALA A 165 -19.62 -17.78 2.00
CA ALA A 165 -20.23 -19.07 1.66
C ALA A 165 -21.76 -18.96 1.51
N ASN A 166 -22.39 -18.02 2.23
CA ASN A 166 -23.81 -17.70 2.12
C ASN A 166 -24.14 -16.70 1.01
N GLY A 167 -23.17 -16.34 0.15
CA GLY A 167 -23.36 -15.45 -0.99
C GLY A 167 -23.27 -13.95 -0.65
N LEU A 168 -22.92 -13.57 0.57
CA LEU A 168 -22.69 -12.16 0.91
C LEU A 168 -21.30 -11.72 0.42
N THR A 169 -21.25 -10.51 -0.12
CA THR A 169 -19.97 -9.85 -0.40
C THR A 169 -19.31 -9.39 0.90
N VAL A 170 -17.98 -9.23 0.88
CA VAL A 170 -17.23 -8.68 2.03
C VAL A 170 -17.72 -7.27 2.36
N PHE A 171 -18.11 -6.49 1.34
CA PHE A 171 -18.73 -5.17 1.48
C PHE A 171 -20.02 -5.21 2.29
N GLU A 172 -20.96 -6.06 1.91
CA GLU A 172 -22.25 -6.20 2.60
C GLU A 172 -22.03 -6.66 4.04
N PHE A 173 -21.16 -7.64 4.26
CA PHE A 173 -20.86 -8.13 5.60
C PHE A 173 -20.25 -7.05 6.49
N ALA A 174 -19.24 -6.32 6.00
CA ALA A 174 -18.62 -5.22 6.73
C ALA A 174 -19.62 -4.08 7.01
N THR A 175 -20.52 -3.78 6.07
CA THR A 175 -21.56 -2.76 6.21
C THR A 175 -22.59 -3.17 7.26
N ASN A 176 -23.04 -4.43 7.22
CA ASN A 176 -23.98 -4.97 8.20
C ASN A 176 -23.38 -4.95 9.61
N ASN A 177 -22.11 -5.34 9.76
CA ASN A 177 -21.40 -5.27 11.03
C ASN A 177 -21.29 -3.84 11.54
N ALA A 178 -20.96 -2.88 10.68
CA ALA A 178 -20.90 -1.47 11.05
C ALA A 178 -22.26 -0.97 11.55
N ILE A 179 -23.34 -1.24 10.79
CA ILE A 179 -24.70 -0.83 11.18
C ILE A 179 -25.12 -1.46 12.52
N GLN A 180 -24.87 -2.76 12.70
CA GLN A 180 -25.16 -3.45 13.96
C GLN A 180 -24.36 -2.88 15.13
N PHE A 181 -23.08 -2.59 14.92
CA PHE A 181 -22.22 -1.97 15.91
C PHE A 181 -22.78 -0.61 16.37
N PHE A 182 -23.11 0.27 15.43
CA PHE A 182 -23.65 1.61 15.75
C PHE A 182 -25.04 1.55 16.39
N ARG A 183 -25.88 0.57 16.03
CA ARG A 183 -27.19 0.36 16.66
C ARG A 183 -27.09 -0.11 18.11
N ASN A 184 -26.07 -0.92 18.42
CA ASN A 184 -25.88 -1.52 19.73
C ASN A 184 -24.82 -0.78 20.57
N LEU A 185 -24.46 0.46 20.20
CA LEU A 185 -23.41 1.23 20.87
C LEU A 185 -23.66 1.38 22.36
N ASP A 186 -24.89 1.70 22.75
CA ASP A 186 -25.29 1.90 24.16
C ASP A 186 -25.30 0.59 24.96
N GLN A 187 -25.34 -0.57 24.29
CA GLN A 187 -25.34 -1.90 24.92
C GLN A 187 -23.92 -2.49 25.07
N ASN A 188 -22.88 -1.81 24.57
CA ASN A 188 -21.50 -2.28 24.67
C ASN A 188 -20.96 -2.06 26.09
N ASN A 189 -20.91 -3.14 26.87
CA ASN A 189 -20.60 -3.09 28.30
C ASN A 189 -19.10 -2.84 28.62
N GLY A 190 -18.22 -2.74 27.62
CA GLY A 190 -16.81 -2.42 27.86
C GLY A 190 -15.96 -2.10 26.62
N LEU A 191 -14.78 -1.52 26.87
CA LEU A 191 -13.80 -1.15 25.82
C LEU A 191 -13.42 -2.34 24.92
N GLY A 192 -13.33 -3.55 25.48
CA GLY A 192 -13.00 -4.76 24.72
C GLY A 192 -14.06 -5.13 23.69
N ASP A 193 -15.34 -4.90 23.98
CA ASP A 193 -16.44 -5.17 23.06
C ASP A 193 -16.52 -4.10 21.97
N VAL A 194 -16.26 -2.84 22.34
CA VAL A 194 -16.12 -1.73 21.40
C VAL A 194 -14.99 -2.01 20.40
N VAL A 195 -13.80 -2.34 20.90
CA VAL A 195 -12.63 -2.65 20.06
C VAL A 195 -12.88 -3.87 19.17
N PHE A 196 -13.50 -4.92 19.71
CA PHE A 196 -13.85 -6.09 18.93
C PHE A 196 -14.85 -5.75 17.82
N GLY A 197 -15.92 -5.04 18.15
CA GLY A 197 -16.93 -4.57 17.21
C GLY A 197 -16.34 -3.73 16.09
N LEU A 198 -15.47 -2.76 16.41
CA LEU A 198 -14.74 -1.98 15.41
C LEU A 198 -13.86 -2.87 14.52
N GLY A 199 -13.18 -3.86 15.09
CA GLY A 199 -12.36 -4.81 14.33
C GLY A 199 -13.15 -5.62 13.31
N THR A 200 -14.47 -5.77 13.49
CA THR A 200 -15.31 -6.52 12.54
C THR A 200 -15.61 -5.78 11.24
N PHE A 201 -15.28 -4.50 11.10
CA PHE A 201 -15.56 -3.75 9.85
C PHE A 201 -14.53 -2.67 9.51
N VAL A 202 -13.84 -2.08 10.49
CA VAL A 202 -12.91 -0.96 10.27
C VAL A 202 -11.74 -1.31 9.34
N PRO A 203 -11.09 -2.49 9.43
CA PRO A 203 -10.03 -2.88 8.49
C PRO A 203 -10.48 -2.86 7.03
N TYR A 204 -11.68 -3.40 6.75
CA TYR A 204 -12.27 -3.40 5.41
C TYR A 204 -12.47 -1.97 4.89
N TRP A 205 -13.14 -1.12 5.67
CA TRP A 205 -13.44 0.27 5.26
C TRP A 205 -12.16 1.11 5.11
N GLY A 206 -11.18 0.91 5.99
CA GLY A 206 -9.87 1.56 5.88
C GLY A 206 -9.16 1.20 4.57
N MET A 207 -9.20 -0.07 4.17
CA MET A 207 -8.68 -0.51 2.89
C MET A 207 -9.46 0.04 1.70
N LEU A 208 -10.79 0.06 1.76
CA LEU A 208 -11.64 0.56 0.69
C LEU A 208 -11.40 2.06 0.44
N VAL A 209 -11.32 2.86 1.50
CA VAL A 209 -10.99 4.30 1.42
C VAL A 209 -9.60 4.50 0.81
N THR A 210 -8.60 3.76 1.31
CA THR A 210 -7.22 3.82 0.82
C THR A 210 -7.12 3.47 -0.67
N THR A 211 -7.84 2.43 -1.10
CA THR A 211 -7.90 1.98 -2.49
C THR A 211 -8.56 3.05 -3.37
N THR A 212 -9.66 3.63 -2.91
CA THR A 212 -10.40 4.67 -3.64
C THR A 212 -9.53 5.92 -3.85
N ILE A 213 -8.89 6.41 -2.78
CA ILE A 213 -7.96 7.55 -2.85
C ILE A 213 -6.79 7.24 -3.78
N THR A 214 -6.28 5.99 -3.72
CA THR A 214 -5.22 5.49 -4.58
C THR A 214 -5.60 5.57 -6.07
N VAL A 215 -6.77 5.07 -6.43
CA VAL A 215 -7.27 5.08 -7.81
C VAL A 215 -7.49 6.52 -8.28
N ILE A 216 -8.18 7.36 -7.50
CA ILE A 216 -8.43 8.77 -7.83
C ILE A 216 -7.12 9.53 -8.03
N SER A 217 -6.16 9.35 -7.12
CA SER A 217 -4.82 9.93 -7.20
C SER A 217 -4.11 9.52 -8.49
N GLY A 218 -4.25 8.25 -8.89
CA GLY A 218 -3.64 7.75 -10.12
C GLY A 218 -4.28 8.29 -11.39
N ILE A 219 -5.60 8.30 -11.47
CA ILE A 219 -6.33 8.88 -12.61
C ILE A 219 -5.95 10.36 -12.77
N ARG A 220 -5.96 11.14 -11.67
CA ARG A 220 -5.57 12.55 -11.71
C ARG A 220 -4.12 12.74 -12.18
N TYR A 221 -3.21 11.86 -11.77
CA TYR A 221 -1.81 11.90 -12.21
C TYR A 221 -1.69 11.69 -13.72
N LEU A 222 -2.39 10.69 -14.27
CA LEU A 222 -2.41 10.40 -15.70
C LEU A 222 -3.01 11.56 -16.50
N VAL A 223 -4.13 12.13 -16.05
CA VAL A 223 -4.78 13.26 -16.72
C VAL A 223 -3.88 14.50 -16.71
N SER A 224 -3.31 14.84 -15.55
CA SER A 224 -2.46 16.03 -15.38
C SER A 224 -1.16 15.97 -16.18
N ASN A 225 -0.66 14.76 -16.47
CA ASN A 225 0.59 14.54 -17.20
C ASN A 225 0.38 13.89 -18.58
N SER A 226 -0.86 13.87 -19.08
CA SER A 226 -1.22 13.19 -20.34
C SER A 226 -0.40 13.65 -21.53
N LYS A 227 -0.10 14.95 -21.64
CA LYS A 227 0.73 15.52 -22.73
C LYS A 227 2.19 15.05 -22.71
N VAL A 228 2.72 14.78 -21.52
CA VAL A 228 4.09 14.30 -21.30
C VAL A 228 4.15 12.78 -21.55
N LEU A 229 3.11 12.06 -21.13
CA LEU A 229 3.05 10.60 -21.23
C LEU A 229 2.65 10.10 -22.62
N TYR A 230 1.86 10.88 -23.36
CA TYR A 230 1.40 10.58 -24.71
C TYR A 230 1.70 11.75 -25.66
N PRO A 231 2.98 11.94 -26.04
CA PRO A 231 3.33 12.99 -26.98
C PRO A 231 2.60 12.77 -28.31
N SER A 232 2.11 13.86 -28.90
CA SER A 232 1.25 13.90 -30.10
C SER A 232 1.78 13.10 -31.30
N ASN A 233 3.08 12.81 -31.35
CA ASN A 233 3.72 12.01 -32.39
C ASN A 233 3.33 10.51 -32.37
N LEU A 234 2.78 9.99 -31.26
CA LEU A 234 2.25 8.61 -31.18
C LEU A 234 0.90 8.44 -31.89
N LYS A 235 0.12 9.51 -32.10
CA LYS A 235 -1.12 9.43 -32.89
C LYS A 235 -0.86 9.02 -34.34
N GLY A 236 0.29 9.42 -34.90
CA GLY A 236 0.70 9.05 -36.26
C GLY A 236 1.10 7.58 -36.43
N MET A 237 1.58 6.91 -35.36
CA MET A 237 1.97 5.49 -35.41
C MET A 237 0.76 4.54 -35.37
N PHE A 238 -0.28 4.86 -34.59
CA PHE A 238 -1.49 4.04 -34.53
C PHE A 238 -2.42 4.25 -35.75
N GLN A 239 -2.31 5.38 -36.46
CA GLN A 239 -3.00 5.57 -37.75
C GLN A 239 -2.31 4.87 -38.92
N LYS A 240 -0.98 4.72 -38.90
CA LYS A 240 -0.23 4.14 -40.03
C LYS A 240 -0.35 2.62 -40.18
N ASN A 241 -0.83 1.93 -39.15
CA ASN A 241 -1.01 0.47 -39.16
C ASN A 241 -2.43 0.02 -39.54
N GLY A 242 -3.39 0.95 -39.70
CA GLY A 242 -4.76 0.66 -40.12
C GLY A 242 -5.03 0.78 -41.63
N THR A 243 -4.04 1.17 -42.44
CA THR A 243 -4.22 1.50 -43.87
C THR A 243 -3.38 0.65 -44.83
N LYS A 244 -2.84 -0.49 -44.36
CA LYS A 244 -2.00 -1.39 -45.18
C LYS A 244 -2.64 -2.73 -45.56
N SER A 245 -3.97 -2.87 -45.58
CA SER A 245 -4.63 -4.10 -46.08
C SER A 245 -5.64 -3.91 -47.22
N SER A 246 -5.53 -2.85 -48.03
CA SER A 246 -6.45 -2.64 -49.17
C SER A 246 -5.75 -2.31 -50.49
N ARG A 247 -4.49 -2.70 -50.69
CA ARG A 247 -3.83 -2.69 -52.01
C ARG A 247 -2.85 -3.85 -52.15
N SER A 248 -3.39 -5.00 -52.55
CA SER A 248 -2.78 -5.98 -53.45
C SER A 248 -3.85 -6.98 -53.85
#